data_AF-A0A183TZJ6-F1
#
_entry.id   AF-A0A183TZJ6-F1
#
_cell.length_a   1.000
_cell.length_b   1.000
_cell.length_c   1.000
_cell.angle_alpha   90.00
_cell.angle_beta   90.00
_cell.angle_gamma   90.00
#
_symmetry.space_group_name_H-M   'P 1'
#
loop_
_entity.id
_entity.type
_entity.pdbx_description
1 polymer ?
#
loop_
_entity_poly.entity_id
_entity_poly.type
_entity_poly.pdbx_seq_one_letter_code
_entity_poly.pdbx_strand_id
1 'polypeptide(L)'
;LFGNDYEWSVNVVQKYLNNSNTEAYVLPVVPNFTPVVDFAFVRQNCDAILLSASASTFGWWAAYLAGPAKRIYYNAIFSKPNGVENEMNAADVFPPSWISLNMPADYKLPPSV
;
A
#
# COMPACT_ATOMS: atom_id res chain seq x y z
N LEU A 1 6.28 -2.91 -6.57
CA LEU A 1 4.83 -2.90 -6.25
C LEU A 1 4.47 -4.29 -5.76
N PHE A 2 3.91 -4.37 -4.55
CA PHE A 2 3.46 -5.62 -3.93
C PHE A 2 1.93 -5.66 -4.00
N GLY A 3 1.37 -6.78 -4.45
CA GLY A 3 -0.07 -6.93 -4.63
C GLY A 3 -0.45 -8.37 -4.99
N ASN A 4 -1.73 -8.69 -4.86
CA ASN A 4 -2.29 -10.00 -5.19
C ASN A 4 -2.72 -10.11 -6.66
N ASP A 5 -2.92 -8.98 -7.34
CA ASP A 5 -3.25 -8.93 -8.77
C ASP A 5 -2.04 -8.42 -9.56
N TYR A 6 -1.32 -9.36 -10.17
CA TYR A 6 -0.12 -9.08 -10.93
C TYR A 6 -0.43 -8.30 -12.22
N GLU A 7 -1.46 -8.71 -12.96
CA GLU A 7 -1.81 -8.09 -14.25
C GLU A 7 -2.28 -6.65 -14.05
N TRP A 8 -3.13 -6.41 -13.06
CA TRP A 8 -3.56 -5.06 -12.71
C TRP A 8 -2.36 -4.18 -12.32
N SER A 9 -1.44 -4.72 -11.51
CA SER A 9 -0.25 -3.99 -11.06
C SER A 9 0.66 -3.60 -12.21
N VAL A 10 0.87 -4.51 -13.18
CA VAL A 10 1.61 -4.23 -14.41
C VAL A 10 0.92 -3.15 -15.23
N ASN A 11 -0.40 -3.24 -15.41
CA ASN A 11 -1.17 -2.25 -16.15
C ASN A 11 -1.10 -0.85 -15.51
N VAL A 12 -1.13 -0.75 -14.18
CA VAL A 12 -0.95 0.51 -13.45
C VAL A 12 0.43 1.11 -13.71
N VAL A 13 1.48 0.31 -13.56
CA VAL A 13 2.86 0.77 -13.82
C VAL A 13 3.00 1.23 -15.27
N GLN A 14 2.51 0.45 -16.23
CA GLN A 14 2.58 0.80 -17.65
C GLN A 14 1.83 2.10 -17.94
N LYS A 15 0.61 2.24 -17.41
CA LYS A 15 -0.23 3.41 -17.66
C LYS A 15 0.39 4.71 -17.12
N TYR A 16 0.98 4.68 -15.93
CA TYR A 16 1.42 5.90 -15.25
C TYR A 16 2.92 6.16 -15.30
N LEU A 17 3.75 5.13 -15.52
CA LEU A 17 5.21 5.24 -15.41
C LEU A 17 5.97 4.94 -16.70
N ASN A 18 5.35 4.40 -17.76
CA ASN A 18 6.05 4.10 -19.03
C ASN A 18 6.77 5.30 -19.66
N ASN A 19 6.23 6.50 -19.50
CA ASN A 19 6.82 7.73 -20.03
C ASN A 19 7.56 8.55 -18.96
N SER A 20 7.87 7.93 -17.82
CA SER A 20 8.57 8.56 -16.71
C SER A 20 10.04 8.11 -16.68
N ASN A 21 10.89 8.88 -16.02
CA ASN A 21 12.27 8.48 -15.71
C ASN A 21 12.36 7.56 -14.47
N THR A 22 11.24 6.98 -14.04
CA THR A 22 11.15 6.16 -12.84
C THR A 22 11.11 4.69 -13.23
N GLU A 23 12.11 3.93 -12.78
CA GLU A 23 12.07 2.47 -12.88
C GLU A 23 11.03 1.91 -11.91
N ALA A 24 10.21 0.97 -12.40
CA ALA A 24 9.15 0.37 -11.63
C ALA A 24 9.13 -1.14 -11.81
N TYR A 25 9.12 -1.84 -10.68
CA TYR A 25 9.11 -3.30 -10.64
C TYR A 25 7.80 -3.79 -10.01
N VAL A 26 7.17 -4.77 -10.63
CA VAL A 26 6.01 -5.47 -10.09
C VAL A 26 6.47 -6.86 -9.67
N LEU A 27 6.24 -7.22 -8.40
CA LEU A 27 6.61 -8.53 -7.91
C LEU A 27 5.53 -9.55 -8.31
N PRO A 28 5.86 -10.62 -9.06
CA PRO A 28 4.91 -11.68 -9.33
C PRO A 28 4.58 -12.47 -8.07
N VAL A 29 3.36 -12.99 -7.98
CA VAL A 29 2.99 -13.92 -6.91
C VAL A 29 3.69 -15.26 -7.19
N VAL A 30 4.73 -15.57 -6.41
CA VAL A 30 5.51 -16.80 -6.57
C VAL A 30 5.01 -17.84 -5.55
N PRO A 31 4.56 -19.05 -5.98
CA PRO A 31 3.95 -20.03 -5.08
C PRO A 31 4.81 -20.48 -3.88
N ASN A 32 6.13 -20.39 -4.02
CA ASN A 32 7.09 -20.84 -3.01
C ASN A 32 7.67 -19.69 -2.16
N PHE A 33 7.18 -18.46 -2.34
CA PHE A 33 7.62 -17.31 -1.55
C PHE A 33 6.60 -17.04 -0.45
N THR A 34 7.12 -16.92 0.78
CA THR A 34 6.28 -16.54 1.92
C THR A 34 6.28 -15.02 2.09
N PRO A 35 5.23 -14.42 2.69
CA PRO A 35 5.20 -13.00 3.04
C PRO A 35 6.42 -12.49 3.82
N VAL A 36 7.12 -13.39 4.51
CA VAL A 36 8.33 -13.06 5.28
C VAL A 36 9.44 -12.52 4.37
N VAL A 37 9.56 -13.04 3.14
CA VAL A 37 10.56 -12.57 2.17
C VAL A 37 10.24 -11.13 1.74
N ASP A 38 8.96 -10.82 1.52
CA ASP A 38 8.52 -9.46 1.19
C ASP A 38 8.80 -8.49 2.33
N PHE A 39 8.51 -8.89 3.58
CA PHE A 39 8.79 -8.07 4.75
C PHE A 39 10.29 -7.79 4.92
N ALA A 40 11.13 -8.81 4.70
CA ALA A 40 12.58 -8.65 4.74
C ALA A 40 13.07 -7.71 3.63
N PHE A 41 12.55 -7.86 2.41
CA PHE A 41 12.87 -6.97 1.30
C PHE A 41 12.50 -5.52 1.60
N VAL A 42 11.26 -5.29 2.04
CA VAL A 42 10.74 -3.95 2.36
C VAL A 42 11.58 -3.28 3.44
N ARG A 43 11.93 -3.99 4.51
CA ARG A 43 12.77 -3.47 5.59
C ARG A 43 14.16 -3.04 5.11
N GLN A 44 14.77 -3.82 4.22
CA GLN A 44 16.14 -3.61 3.76
C GLN A 44 16.26 -2.60 2.63
N ASN A 45 15.28 -2.56 1.71
CA ASN A 45 15.43 -1.88 0.42
C ASN A 45 14.50 -0.68 0.23
N CYS A 46 13.44 -0.52 1.04
CA CYS A 46 12.53 0.61 0.89
C CYS A 46 12.91 1.76 1.83
N ASP A 47 12.91 3.00 1.32
CA ASP A 47 13.03 4.22 2.14
C ASP A 47 11.66 4.78 2.56
N ALA A 48 10.65 4.52 1.72
CA ALA A 48 9.28 4.91 1.94
C ALA A 48 8.32 3.81 1.49
N ILE A 49 7.14 3.76 2.10
CA ILE A 49 6.09 2.79 1.83
C ILE A 49 4.77 3.54 1.65
N LEU A 50 4.05 3.21 0.59
CA LEU A 50 2.71 3.71 0.32
C LEU A 50 1.70 2.56 0.45
N LEU A 51 0.77 2.68 1.39
CA LEU A 51 -0.32 1.73 1.59
C LEU A 51 -1.55 2.16 0.79
N SER A 52 -1.67 1.68 -0.45
CA SER A 52 -2.83 1.95 -1.32
C SER A 52 -4.13 1.33 -0.79
N ALA A 53 -4.04 0.19 -0.10
CA ALA A 53 -5.13 -0.45 0.62
C ALA A 53 -4.80 -0.47 2.12
N SER A 54 -5.08 0.61 2.84
CA SER A 54 -4.59 0.81 4.21
C SER A 54 -5.22 -0.14 5.24
N ALA A 55 -6.36 -0.74 4.93
CA ALA A 55 -6.97 -1.81 5.73
C ALA A 55 -6.36 -3.21 5.47
N SER A 56 -5.39 -3.34 4.56
CA SER A 56 -4.74 -4.62 4.26
C SER A 56 -3.85 -5.05 5.43
N THR A 57 -4.14 -6.22 6.01
CA THR A 57 -3.30 -6.83 7.05
C THR A 57 -1.86 -7.05 6.56
N PHE A 58 -1.68 -7.51 5.32
CA PHE A 58 -0.35 -7.70 4.73
C PHE A 58 0.42 -6.37 4.64
N GLY A 59 -0.21 -5.34 4.06
CA GLY A 59 0.42 -4.03 3.89
C GLY A 59 0.75 -3.37 5.23
N TRP A 60 -0.16 -3.48 6.19
CA TRP A 60 0.02 -2.96 7.54
C TRP A 60 1.23 -3.60 8.23
N TRP A 61 1.35 -4.93 8.22
CA TRP A 61 2.49 -5.62 8.82
C TRP A 61 3.80 -5.34 8.08
N ALA A 62 3.78 -5.25 6.75
CA ALA A 62 4.96 -4.88 5.97
C ALA A 62 5.49 -3.50 6.39
N ALA A 63 4.61 -2.51 6.55
CA ALA A 63 4.97 -1.17 6.98
C ALA A 63 5.42 -1.12 8.44
N TYR A 64 4.74 -1.83 9.34
CA TYR A 64 5.11 -1.89 10.75
C TYR A 64 6.50 -2.52 10.97
N LEU A 65 6.77 -3.63 10.29
CA LEU A 65 8.04 -4.37 10.39
C LEU A 65 9.19 -3.72 9.62
N ALA A 66 8.92 -2.79 8.69
CA ALA A 66 9.95 -2.00 8.01
C ALA A 66 10.78 -1.16 9.00
N GLY A 67 10.20 -0.85 10.16
CA GLY A 67 10.86 -0.17 11.27
C GLY A 67 10.66 1.35 11.26
N PRO A 68 11.02 2.01 12.39
CA PRO A 68 10.65 3.39 12.65
C PRO A 68 11.36 4.44 11.78
N ALA A 69 12.44 4.05 11.09
CA ALA A 69 13.19 4.96 10.22
C ALA A 69 12.55 5.17 8.84
N LYS A 70 11.49 4.43 8.50
CA LYS A 70 10.86 4.45 7.18
C LYS A 70 9.67 5.40 7.15
N ARG A 71 9.51 6.14 6.05
CA ARG A 71 8.35 7.02 5.84
C ARG A 71 7.17 6.21 5.34
N ILE A 72 6.13 6.10 6.15
CA ILE A 72 4.93 5.34 5.82
C ILE A 72 3.80 6.30 5.48
N TYR A 73 3.21 6.12 4.30
CA TYR A 73 2.04 6.86 3.84
C TYR A 73 0.84 5.93 3.75
N TYR A 74 -0.31 6.38 4.24
CA TYR A 74 -1.54 5.59 4.18
C TYR A 74 -2.75 6.45 3.84
N ASN A 75 -3.76 5.85 3.22
CA ASN A 75 -5.04 6.48 2.95
C ASN A 75 -6.00 6.24 4.13
N ALA A 76 -6.38 7.31 4.83
CA ALA A 76 -7.31 7.22 5.96
C ALA A 76 -8.76 6.93 5.56
N ILE A 77 -9.11 7.01 4.27
CA ILE A 77 -10.47 6.72 3.78
C ILE A 77 -10.71 5.20 3.59
N PHE A 78 -9.71 4.36 3.91
CA PHE A 78 -9.82 2.89 3.90
C PHE A 78 -10.48 2.29 2.66
N SER A 79 -10.39 2.94 1.49
CA SER A 79 -10.63 2.38 0.15
C SER A 79 -11.93 1.59 -0.11
N LYS A 80 -12.94 1.60 0.78
CA LYS A 80 -14.26 1.00 0.52
C LYS A 80 -15.37 1.98 0.91
N PRO A 81 -16.36 2.23 0.05
CA PRO A 81 -17.57 2.92 0.47
C PRO A 81 -18.28 2.06 1.53
N ASN A 82 -18.46 2.60 2.74
CA ASN A 82 -19.15 1.97 3.87
C ASN A 82 -18.44 0.75 4.48
N GLY A 83 -17.12 0.60 4.31
CA GLY A 83 -16.48 -0.70 4.53
C GLY A 83 -15.78 -0.87 5.88
N VAL A 84 -15.12 0.17 6.37
CA VAL A 84 -14.24 0.08 7.56
C VAL A 84 -14.12 1.42 8.31
N GLU A 85 -14.24 2.54 7.60
CA GLU A 85 -14.08 3.91 8.10
C GLU A 85 -15.11 4.31 9.18
N ASN A 86 -16.27 3.67 9.19
CA ASN A 86 -17.30 3.86 10.23
C ASN A 86 -17.11 2.93 11.44
N GLU A 87 -16.23 1.94 11.32
CA GLU A 87 -16.00 0.90 12.34
C GLU A 87 -14.62 1.01 12.99
N MET A 88 -13.69 1.77 12.38
CA MET A 88 -12.32 1.92 12.85
C MET A 88 -11.90 3.39 12.93
N ASN A 89 -11.34 3.77 14.08
CA ASN A 89 -10.62 5.03 14.21
C ASN A 89 -9.18 4.85 13.72
N ALA A 90 -8.78 5.64 12.72
CA ALA A 90 -7.42 5.57 12.16
C ALA A 90 -6.32 5.79 13.21
N ALA A 91 -6.58 6.60 14.25
CA ALA A 91 -5.62 6.83 15.32
C ALA A 91 -5.34 5.59 16.19
N ASP A 92 -6.27 4.62 16.22
CA ASP A 92 -6.11 3.37 16.95
C ASP A 92 -5.41 2.30 16.10
N VAL A 93 -5.46 2.45 14.77
CA VAL A 93 -4.92 1.47 13.80
C VAL A 93 -3.51 1.82 13.36
N PHE A 94 -3.19 3.10 13.18
CA PHE A 94 -1.92 3.52 12.61
C PHE A 94 -1.04 4.23 13.63
N PRO A 95 0.27 3.89 13.70
CA PRO A 95 1.22 4.61 14.53
C PRO A 95 1.22 6.13 14.25
N PRO A 96 1.36 6.99 15.27
CA PRO A 96 1.35 8.45 15.10
C PRO A 96 2.46 9.00 14.21
N SER A 97 3.54 8.23 13.99
CA SER A 97 4.64 8.60 13.11
C SER A 97 4.32 8.39 11.62
N TRP A 98 3.21 7.73 11.29
CA TRP A 98 2.79 7.48 9.92
C TRP A 98 2.04 8.68 9.35
N ILE A 99 2.17 8.90 8.05
CA ILE A 99 1.69 10.09 7.37
C ILE A 99 0.38 9.74 6.65
N SER A 100 -0.72 10.32 7.10
CA SER A 100 -1.99 10.20 6.39
C SER A 100 -1.98 11.02 5.10
N LEU A 101 -2.49 10.43 4.02
CA LEU A 101 -2.74 11.13 2.77
C LEU A 101 -4.13 11.75 2.79
N ASN A 102 -4.18 13.07 2.62
CA ASN A 102 -5.42 13.79 2.40
C ASN A 102 -5.93 13.49 0.99
N MET A 103 -7.05 12.77 0.92
CA MET A 103 -7.80 12.60 -0.33
C MET A 103 -8.89 13.69 -0.40
N PRO A 104 -9.20 14.22 -1.59
CA PRO A 104 -10.31 15.14 -1.76
C PRO A 104 -11.62 14.55 -1.21
N ALA A 105 -12.46 15.38 -0.57
CA ALA A 105 -13.72 14.94 0.02
C ALA A 105 -14.71 14.35 -1.00
N ASP A 106 -14.55 14.70 -2.28
CA ASP A 106 -15.31 14.21 -3.42
C ASP A 106 -14.65 13.03 -4.14
N TYR A 107 -13.53 12.50 -3.62
CA TYR A 107 -12.85 11.35 -4.21
C TYR A 107 -13.74 10.11 -4.13
N LYS A 108 -14.39 9.80 -5.25
CA LYS A 108 -15.10 8.54 -5.45
C LYS A 108 -14.09 7.48 -5.83
N LEU A 109 -14.01 6.43 -5.03
CA LEU A 109 -13.30 5.23 -5.44
C LEU A 109 -13.86 4.77 -6.79
N PRO A 110 -13.01 4.33 -7.73
CA PRO A 110 -13.51 3.66 -8.91
C PRO A 110 -14.43 2.51 -8.47
N PRO A 111 -15.55 2.27 -9.17
CA PRO A 111 -16.39 1.13 -8.85
C PRO A 111 -15.52 -0.12 -8.80
N SER A 112 -15.64 -0.87 -7.70
CA SER A 112 -14.93 -2.13 -7.49
C SER A 112 -15.20 -3.05 -8.69
N VAL A 113 -14.12 -3.43 -9.37
CA VAL A 113 -14.12 -4.47 -10.42
C VAL A 113 -14.28 -5.83 -9.76
#